data_AF-A0A7S2KLI7-F1
#
_entry.id   AF-A0A7S2KLI7-F1
#
_cell.length_a   1.000
_cell.length_b   1.000
_cell.length_c   1.000
_cell.angle_alpha   90.00
_cell.angle_beta   90.00
_cell.angle_gamma   90.00
#
_symmetry.space_group_name_H-M   'P 1'
#
loop_
_entity.id
_entity.type
_entity.pdbx_description
1 polymer ?
#
loop_
_entity_poly.entity_id
_entity_poly.type
_entity_poly.pdbx_seq_one_letter_code
_entity_poly.pdbx_strand_id
1 'polypeptide(L)'
;WALDSALTELGDDSNVVEYWCRQEWKHIEAHADVDERLAIEEQIYRYPRNGHVLYLQVGTEVRGPTCLFPGRKTGGDLATTDDGDGNSGIQLVTVPAVEGRLLRFEGCVLHAVPRPADLWLLPFTKYGPREPESKFGRSVVLFNTWPDNPPPRGVHVHVDDAGLLLDCDDLVQCEQYETWNKIPIRDEAPMVDADNGEDFVSKCKIWLLGDNPRRGYPDRTVRLQAPPDLKDVLEEPRNPVATWLRR
;
A
#
# COMPACT_ATOMS: atom_id res chain seq x y z
N TRP A 1 -6.68 -7.53 21.98
CA TRP A 1 -7.66 -6.80 21.13
C TRP A 1 -7.88 -7.57 19.84
N ALA A 2 -8.89 -7.22 19.04
CA ALA A 2 -9.16 -7.89 17.75
C ALA A 2 -7.95 -7.94 16.81
N LEU A 3 -7.16 -6.86 16.74
CA LEU A 3 -5.96 -6.80 15.91
C LEU A 3 -4.83 -7.69 16.45
N ASP A 4 -4.65 -7.79 17.77
CA ASP A 4 -3.66 -8.68 18.39
C ASP A 4 -4.00 -10.16 18.14
N SER A 5 -5.29 -10.52 18.17
CA SER A 5 -5.76 -11.87 17.80
C SER A 5 -5.42 -12.15 16.35
N ALA A 6 -5.80 -11.26 15.43
CA ALA A 6 -5.50 -11.41 14.01
C ALA A 6 -3.99 -11.51 13.73
N LEU A 7 -3.16 -10.72 14.40
CA LEU A 7 -1.69 -10.81 14.29
C LEU A 7 -1.14 -12.15 14.81
N THR A 8 -1.70 -12.66 15.92
CA THR A 8 -1.34 -13.96 16.48
C THR A 8 -1.71 -15.10 15.52
N GLU A 9 -2.92 -15.07 14.95
CA GLU A 9 -3.41 -16.05 13.97
C GLU A 9 -2.62 -15.98 12.64
N LEU A 10 -2.15 -14.78 12.27
CA LEU A 10 -1.24 -14.54 11.15
C LEU A 10 0.23 -14.88 11.44
N GLY A 11 0.55 -15.40 12.64
CA GLY A 11 1.90 -15.79 13.04
C GLY A 11 2.90 -14.64 13.08
N ASP A 12 2.45 -13.42 13.38
CA ASP A 12 3.32 -12.25 13.53
C ASP A 12 3.72 -12.05 15.01
N ASP A 13 4.96 -12.39 15.33
CA ASP A 13 5.57 -12.26 16.66
C ASP A 13 6.20 -10.87 16.93
N SER A 14 5.88 -9.88 16.10
CA SER A 14 6.38 -8.50 16.24
C SER A 14 5.98 -7.88 17.58
N ASN A 15 6.97 -7.42 18.34
CA ASN A 15 6.83 -6.86 19.68
C ASN A 15 6.31 -5.40 19.71
N VAL A 16 6.29 -4.74 18.55
CA VAL A 16 5.85 -3.35 18.40
C VAL A 16 4.91 -3.26 17.20
N VAL A 17 3.74 -2.67 17.43
CA VAL A 17 2.76 -2.34 16.40
C VAL A 17 2.49 -0.84 16.43
N GLU A 18 2.62 -0.20 15.26
CA GLU A 18 2.43 1.22 15.05
C GLU A 18 1.16 1.44 14.24
N TYR A 19 0.26 2.33 14.68
CA TYR A 19 -1.11 2.45 14.14
C TYR A 19 -1.40 3.84 13.58
N TRP A 20 -2.13 3.91 12.46
CA TRP A 20 -2.74 5.13 11.94
C TRP A 20 -4.15 4.87 11.42
N CYS A 21 -5.08 5.78 11.73
CA CYS A 21 -6.42 5.77 11.17
C CYS A 21 -6.57 6.84 10.09
N ARG A 22 -7.28 6.53 9.01
CA ARG A 22 -7.73 7.52 8.01
C ARG A 22 -9.18 7.24 7.63
N GLN A 23 -10.02 8.27 7.59
CA GLN A 23 -11.45 8.18 7.26
C GLN A 23 -11.76 8.63 5.82
N GLU A 24 -10.77 9.21 5.13
CA GLU A 24 -10.90 9.80 3.80
C GLU A 24 -10.17 8.98 2.73
N TRP A 25 -10.79 8.82 1.56
CA TRP A 25 -10.08 8.39 0.36
C TRP A 25 -9.27 9.57 -0.17
N LYS A 26 -7.95 9.49 -0.12
CA LYS A 26 -7.02 10.47 -0.70
C LYS A 26 -6.07 9.79 -1.68
N HIS A 27 -5.54 10.59 -2.62
CA HIS A 27 -4.35 10.17 -3.34
C HIS A 27 -3.20 10.05 -2.33
N ILE A 28 -2.42 8.99 -2.47
CA ILE A 28 -1.14 8.80 -1.78
C ILE A 28 -0.14 8.41 -2.86
N GLU A 29 0.87 9.23 -3.04
CA GLU A 29 2.01 8.99 -3.93
C GLU A 29 2.76 7.69 -3.54
N ALA A 30 3.53 7.12 -4.47
CA ALA A 30 4.28 5.89 -4.23
C ALA A 30 5.42 6.13 -3.23
N HIS A 31 5.44 5.33 -2.17
CA HIS A 31 6.39 5.40 -1.05
C HIS A 31 6.51 4.02 -0.37
N ALA A 32 7.52 3.83 0.47
CA ALA A 32 7.61 2.70 1.40
C ALA A 32 7.58 3.25 2.83
N ASP A 33 7.00 2.50 3.77
CA ASP A 33 6.94 2.91 5.16
C ASP A 33 8.29 2.69 5.85
N VAL A 34 8.70 3.66 6.66
CA VAL A 34 10.06 3.77 7.17
C VAL A 34 10.08 4.43 8.54
N ASP A 35 11.10 4.13 9.35
CA ASP A 35 11.41 4.88 10.57
C ASP A 35 11.74 6.33 10.18
N GLU A 36 10.75 7.21 10.35
CA GLU A 36 10.83 8.56 9.81
C GLU A 36 11.97 9.35 10.43
N ARG A 37 12.06 9.32 11.77
CA ARG A 37 13.08 10.05 12.53
C ARG A 37 14.46 9.47 12.32
N LEU A 38 14.64 8.14 12.36
CA LEU A 38 15.96 7.54 12.12
C LEU A 38 16.56 7.98 10.79
N ALA A 39 15.79 8.00 9.70
CA ALA A 39 16.30 8.48 8.42
C ALA A 39 16.33 10.01 8.28
N ILE A 40 15.55 10.79 9.05
CA ILE A 40 15.75 12.25 9.12
C ILE A 40 17.11 12.55 9.78
N GLU A 41 17.34 11.95 10.95
CA GLU A 41 18.47 12.23 11.83
C GLU A 41 19.78 11.62 11.32
N GLU A 42 19.74 10.40 10.79
CA GLU A 42 20.92 9.58 10.49
C GLU A 42 20.99 9.12 9.02
N GLN A 43 19.98 9.42 8.19
CA GLN A 43 19.85 8.95 6.80
C GLN A 43 19.85 7.41 6.65
N ILE A 44 19.53 6.68 7.72
CA ILE A 44 19.40 5.21 7.75
C ILE A 44 17.94 4.81 7.53
N TYR A 45 17.68 4.05 6.46
CA TYR A 45 16.35 3.55 6.13
C TYR A 45 16.09 2.20 6.81
N ARG A 46 15.25 2.20 7.84
CA ARG A 46 14.70 1.00 8.49
C ARG A 46 13.21 0.90 8.16
N TYR A 47 12.75 -0.29 7.81
CA TYR A 47 11.39 -0.58 7.34
C TYR A 47 10.65 -1.48 8.34
N PRO A 48 9.31 -1.48 8.39
CA PRO A 48 8.54 -2.49 9.11
C PRO A 48 8.84 -3.90 8.57
N ARG A 49 8.58 -4.93 9.38
CA ARG A 49 8.52 -6.30 8.88
C ARG A 49 7.35 -6.45 7.92
N ASN A 50 6.15 -6.07 8.36
CA ASN A 50 4.94 -6.06 7.53
C ASN A 50 4.18 -4.75 7.69
N GLY A 51 3.68 -4.24 6.57
CA GLY A 51 2.62 -3.25 6.54
C GLY A 51 1.25 -3.90 6.39
N HIS A 52 0.25 -3.32 7.04
CA HIS A 52 -1.13 -3.79 7.01
C HIS A 52 -2.10 -2.67 6.68
N VAL A 53 -3.16 -2.99 5.94
CA VAL A 53 -4.32 -2.11 5.71
C VAL A 53 -5.60 -2.90 5.95
N LEU A 54 -6.35 -2.55 7.00
CA LEU A 54 -7.69 -3.05 7.28
C LEU A 54 -8.72 -2.03 6.79
N TYR A 55 -9.59 -2.41 5.85
CA TYR A 55 -10.66 -1.56 5.35
C TYR A 55 -11.91 -1.71 6.23
N LEU A 56 -12.17 -0.72 7.09
CA LEU A 56 -13.30 -0.74 8.03
C LEU A 56 -14.62 -0.29 7.42
N GLN A 57 -14.58 0.66 6.48
CA GLN A 57 -15.76 1.17 5.79
C GLN A 57 -15.37 1.67 4.40
N VAL A 58 -16.10 1.27 3.36
CA VAL A 58 -15.82 1.69 1.98
C VAL A 58 -17.08 2.22 1.30
N GLY A 59 -17.06 3.50 0.90
CA GLY A 59 -18.15 4.12 0.16
C GLY A 59 -18.38 3.49 -1.22
N THR A 60 -19.63 3.49 -1.68
CA THR A 60 -20.07 2.74 -2.87
C THR A 60 -19.45 3.21 -4.20
N GLU A 61 -18.92 4.43 -4.24
CA GLU A 61 -18.26 5.06 -5.39
C GLU A 61 -16.73 5.15 -5.22
N VAL A 62 -16.16 4.59 -4.14
CA VAL A 62 -14.70 4.39 -4.04
C VAL A 62 -14.28 3.41 -5.13
N ARG A 63 -13.55 3.92 -6.11
CA ARG A 63 -12.93 3.17 -7.22
C ARG A 63 -11.44 3.45 -7.21
N GLY A 64 -10.63 2.45 -6.90
CA GLY A 64 -9.18 2.55 -6.91
C GLY A 64 -8.53 1.69 -5.83
N PRO A 65 -7.34 1.12 -6.08
CA PRO A 65 -6.76 0.13 -5.21
C PRO A 65 -5.81 0.75 -4.19
N THR A 66 -5.37 -0.06 -3.21
CA THR A 66 -3.98 0.04 -2.76
C THR A 66 -3.12 -0.70 -3.79
N CYS A 67 -2.18 0.01 -4.39
CA CYS A 67 -1.24 -0.54 -5.36
C CYS A 67 0.07 -0.90 -4.67
N LEU A 68 0.58 -2.10 -4.89
CA LEU A 68 1.89 -2.58 -4.41
C LEU A 68 2.83 -2.82 -5.59
N PHE A 69 4.13 -2.60 -5.38
CA PHE A 69 5.20 -2.90 -6.35
C PHE A 69 6.16 -3.95 -5.76
N PRO A 70 5.84 -5.26 -5.83
CA PRO A 70 6.67 -6.31 -5.27
C PRO A 70 8.13 -6.24 -5.74
N GLY A 71 9.07 -6.49 -4.82
CA GLY A 71 10.51 -6.41 -5.09
C GLY A 71 11.07 -4.99 -5.23
N ARG A 72 10.26 -3.94 -5.15
CA ARG A 72 10.68 -2.53 -5.23
C ARG A 72 10.51 -1.86 -3.86
N LYS A 73 11.55 -1.18 -3.38
CA LYS A 73 11.66 -0.56 -2.05
C LYS A 73 11.81 0.95 -2.08
N THR A 74 12.32 1.49 -3.20
CA THR A 74 12.48 2.93 -3.44
C THR A 74 11.83 3.32 -4.76
N GLY A 75 11.53 4.62 -4.91
CA GLY A 75 11.17 5.19 -6.21
C GLY A 75 12.33 5.17 -7.22
N GLY A 76 13.56 5.01 -6.75
CA GLY A 76 14.73 4.69 -7.57
C GLY A 76 14.59 3.33 -8.25
N ASP A 77 14.04 2.32 -7.56
CA ASP A 77 13.90 0.95 -8.06
C ASP A 77 12.86 0.84 -9.19
N LEU A 78 11.91 1.79 -9.25
CA LEU A 78 11.01 1.94 -10.41
C LEU A 78 11.71 2.55 -11.63
N ALA A 79 12.90 3.15 -11.46
CA ALA A 79 13.64 3.84 -12.50
C ALA A 79 14.92 3.10 -12.96
N THR A 80 15.63 2.39 -12.06
CA THR A 80 16.96 1.80 -12.31
C THR A 80 16.93 0.46 -13.05
N THR A 81 17.86 0.26 -13.97
CA THR A 81 17.88 -0.85 -14.95
C THR A 81 18.36 -2.19 -14.42
N ASP A 82 18.93 -2.22 -13.21
CA ASP A 82 19.92 -3.22 -12.84
C ASP A 82 19.32 -4.43 -12.11
N ASP A 83 18.17 -4.91 -12.59
CA ASP A 83 17.85 -6.33 -12.47
C ASP A 83 18.68 -7.03 -13.57
N GLY A 84 19.81 -7.63 -13.20
CA GLY A 84 20.79 -8.23 -14.13
C GLY A 84 20.31 -9.47 -14.91
N ASP A 85 19.00 -9.63 -15.06
CA ASP A 85 18.29 -10.81 -15.56
C ASP A 85 17.43 -10.48 -16.81
N GLY A 86 17.81 -9.42 -17.55
CA GLY A 86 17.23 -9.04 -18.85
C GLY A 86 15.75 -8.62 -18.85
N ASN A 87 15.08 -8.72 -17.71
CA ASN A 87 13.63 -8.68 -17.61
C ASN A 87 13.14 -7.31 -17.10
N SER A 88 12.82 -6.40 -18.02
CA SER A 88 12.52 -5.00 -17.72
C SER A 88 11.15 -4.73 -17.07
N GLY A 89 10.39 -5.79 -16.75
CA GLY A 89 9.06 -5.72 -16.17
C GLY A 89 9.04 -5.25 -14.71
N ILE A 90 8.04 -4.44 -14.39
CA ILE A 90 7.72 -4.01 -13.02
C ILE A 90 6.36 -4.61 -12.68
N GLN A 91 6.31 -5.57 -11.75
CA GLN A 91 5.04 -6.11 -11.28
C GLN A 91 4.26 -5.04 -10.51
N LEU A 92 2.98 -4.91 -10.82
CA LEU A 92 2.01 -4.10 -10.09
C LEU A 92 0.92 -5.03 -9.57
N VAL A 93 0.69 -5.03 -8.25
CA VAL A 93 -0.46 -5.71 -7.65
C VAL A 93 -1.46 -4.66 -7.19
N THR A 94 -2.66 -4.68 -7.75
CA THR A 94 -3.79 -3.85 -7.31
C THR A 94 -4.61 -4.62 -6.29
N VAL A 95 -4.96 -3.98 -5.16
CA VAL A 95 -5.84 -4.54 -4.12
C VAL A 95 -7.02 -3.60 -3.92
N PRO A 96 -8.22 -3.94 -4.40
CA PRO A 96 -9.37 -3.06 -4.22
C PRO A 96 -9.78 -2.93 -2.76
N ALA A 97 -10.21 -1.72 -2.40
CA ALA A 97 -10.82 -1.41 -1.12
C ALA A 97 -12.16 -2.15 -1.01
N VAL A 98 -12.21 -3.16 -0.14
CA VAL A 98 -13.41 -3.95 0.15
C VAL A 98 -13.56 -4.00 1.65
N GLU A 99 -14.73 -3.66 2.17
CA GLU A 99 -15.01 -3.64 3.61
C GLU A 99 -14.73 -5.01 4.25
N GLY A 100 -14.11 -5.01 5.44
CA GLY A 100 -13.65 -6.22 6.14
C GLY A 100 -12.37 -6.85 5.60
N ARG A 101 -11.79 -6.36 4.49
CA ARG A 101 -10.53 -6.90 3.96
C ARG A 101 -9.34 -6.45 4.81
N LEU A 102 -8.50 -7.39 5.23
CA LEU A 102 -7.12 -7.12 5.62
C LEU A 102 -6.19 -7.37 4.43
N LEU A 103 -5.35 -6.38 4.11
CA LEU A 103 -4.17 -6.54 3.28
C LEU A 103 -2.93 -6.60 4.19
N ARG A 104 -2.04 -7.57 3.96
CA ARG A 104 -0.69 -7.67 4.57
C ARG A 104 0.35 -7.73 3.45
N PHE A 105 1.45 -6.99 3.58
CA PHE A 105 2.57 -6.97 2.65
C PHE A 105 3.89 -6.73 3.39
N GLU A 106 5.03 -7.06 2.79
CA GLU A 106 6.35 -6.75 3.37
C GLU A 106 6.52 -5.24 3.57
N GLY A 107 6.93 -4.78 4.75
CA GLY A 107 6.92 -3.35 5.10
C GLY A 107 7.85 -2.48 4.25
N CYS A 108 8.83 -3.10 3.57
CA CYS A 108 9.71 -2.42 2.63
C CYS A 108 9.16 -2.29 1.21
N VAL A 109 7.99 -2.87 0.88
CA VAL A 109 7.41 -2.78 -0.46
C VAL A 109 6.85 -1.39 -0.72
N LEU A 110 7.28 -0.81 -1.84
CA LEU A 110 6.77 0.44 -2.36
C LEU A 110 5.28 0.28 -2.69
N HIS A 111 4.46 1.23 -2.24
CA HIS A 111 3.02 1.18 -2.37
C HIS A 111 2.39 2.57 -2.53
N ALA A 112 1.18 2.62 -3.09
CA ALA A 112 0.49 3.85 -3.45
C ALA A 112 -1.03 3.70 -3.36
N VAL A 113 -1.75 4.83 -3.40
CA VAL A 113 -3.20 4.88 -3.60
C VAL A 113 -3.51 5.93 -4.67
N PRO A 114 -3.78 5.55 -5.94
CA PRO A 114 -4.28 6.51 -6.92
C PRO A 114 -5.69 7.01 -6.53
N ARG A 115 -5.94 8.32 -6.68
CA ARG A 115 -7.28 8.93 -6.61
C ARG A 115 -7.38 10.06 -7.64
N PRO A 116 -8.23 9.95 -8.69
CA PRO A 116 -9.04 8.78 -9.08
C PRO A 116 -8.18 7.54 -9.42
N ALA A 117 -8.79 6.37 -9.58
CA ALA A 117 -8.09 5.13 -9.94
C ALA A 117 -7.16 5.31 -11.16
N ASP A 118 -7.67 5.97 -12.21
CA ASP A 118 -6.97 6.22 -13.46
C ASP A 118 -6.02 7.43 -13.44
N LEU A 119 -5.75 8.03 -12.27
CA LEU A 119 -4.85 9.19 -12.13
C LEU A 119 -3.49 9.02 -12.83
N TRP A 120 -2.94 7.81 -12.84
CA TRP A 120 -1.67 7.51 -13.50
C TRP A 120 -1.75 7.53 -15.03
N LEU A 121 -2.93 7.40 -15.61
CA LEU A 121 -3.21 7.48 -17.05
C LEU A 121 -3.66 8.89 -17.47
N LEU A 122 -4.16 9.70 -16.53
CA LEU A 122 -4.62 11.05 -16.80
C LEU A 122 -3.46 12.05 -16.97
N PRO A 123 -3.51 12.95 -17.97
CA PRO A 123 -2.45 13.91 -18.19
C PRO A 123 -2.42 15.02 -17.12
N PHE A 124 -3.59 15.44 -16.60
CA PHE A 124 -3.71 16.56 -15.64
C PHE A 124 -4.93 16.43 -14.71
N THR A 125 -4.75 15.95 -13.49
CA THR A 125 -5.66 16.18 -12.33
C THR A 125 -4.88 15.92 -11.03
N LYS A 126 -5.15 16.66 -9.94
CA LYS A 126 -4.66 16.32 -8.58
C LYS A 126 -5.75 16.37 -7.50
N TYR A 127 -7.01 16.63 -7.87
CA TYR A 127 -8.14 16.80 -6.95
C TYR A 127 -9.46 16.32 -7.56
N GLY A 128 -10.18 15.48 -6.80
CA GLY A 128 -11.61 15.19 -7.00
C GLY A 128 -12.48 15.89 -5.94
N PRO A 129 -13.78 16.05 -6.17
CA PRO A 129 -14.67 16.77 -5.26
C PRO A 129 -14.77 16.14 -3.85
N ARG A 130 -15.18 16.98 -2.88
CA ARG A 130 -15.61 16.58 -1.53
C ARG A 130 -17.08 16.16 -1.56
N GLU A 131 -17.30 14.97 -2.10
CA GLU A 131 -18.58 14.26 -2.09
C GLU A 131 -18.81 13.57 -0.72
N PRO A 132 -20.04 13.15 -0.37
CA PRO A 132 -20.35 12.61 0.96
C PRO A 132 -19.63 11.28 1.27
N GLU A 133 -19.37 11.05 2.56
CA GLU A 133 -18.63 9.89 3.07
C GLU A 133 -19.28 8.54 2.72
N SER A 134 -20.62 8.48 2.61
CA SER A 134 -21.32 7.26 2.17
C SER A 134 -20.99 6.84 0.73
N LYS A 135 -20.50 7.77 -0.11
CA LYS A 135 -20.09 7.52 -1.49
C LYS A 135 -18.58 7.36 -1.63
N PHE A 136 -17.79 8.26 -1.02
CA PHE A 136 -16.34 8.37 -1.23
C PHE A 136 -15.50 8.33 0.06
N GLY A 137 -16.13 8.08 1.21
CA GLY A 137 -15.45 7.80 2.47
C GLY A 137 -14.72 6.47 2.39
N ARG A 138 -13.55 6.40 3.04
CA ARG A 138 -12.76 5.18 3.11
C ARG A 138 -12.07 5.14 4.47
N SER A 139 -12.73 4.47 5.41
CA SER A 139 -12.19 4.24 6.75
C SER A 139 -11.22 3.06 6.71
N VAL A 140 -9.98 3.31 7.10
CA VAL A 140 -8.92 2.31 7.18
C VAL A 140 -8.14 2.46 8.48
N VAL A 141 -7.73 1.32 9.04
CA VAL A 141 -6.59 1.24 9.97
C VAL A 141 -5.40 0.77 9.15
N LEU A 142 -4.35 1.58 9.09
CA LEU A 142 -3.04 1.15 8.66
C LEU A 142 -2.24 0.78 9.91
N PHE A 143 -1.50 -0.33 9.86
CA PHE A 143 -0.63 -0.68 10.98
C PHE A 143 0.63 -1.42 10.55
N ASN A 144 1.75 -0.99 11.12
CA ASN A 144 3.07 -1.50 10.82
C ASN A 144 3.59 -2.33 11.98
N THR A 145 4.12 -3.49 11.64
CA THR A 145 4.65 -4.49 12.58
C THR A 145 6.16 -4.46 12.52
N TRP A 146 6.80 -4.32 13.67
CA TRP A 146 8.24 -4.10 13.78
C TRP A 146 8.88 -5.22 14.60
N PRO A 147 9.98 -5.84 14.11
CA PRO A 147 10.56 -7.03 14.72
C PRO A 147 11.56 -6.74 15.85
N ASP A 148 11.95 -5.47 16.00
CA ASP A 148 13.13 -5.07 16.77
C ASP A 148 12.78 -4.30 18.04
N ASN A 149 13.62 -4.46 19.06
CA ASN A 149 13.87 -3.40 20.03
C ASN A 149 15.19 -2.68 19.66
N PRO A 150 15.24 -1.34 19.64
CA PRO A 150 14.17 -0.41 20.01
C PRO A 150 13.08 -0.25 18.93
N PRO A 151 11.87 0.20 19.32
CA PRO A 151 10.79 0.60 18.41
C PRO A 151 11.24 1.66 17.39
N PRO A 152 10.41 1.99 16.38
CA PRO A 152 10.66 3.13 15.49
C PRO A 152 10.82 4.42 16.29
N ARG A 153 11.77 5.28 15.89
CA ARG A 153 12.06 6.49 16.65
C ARG A 153 10.86 7.45 16.63
N GLY A 154 10.33 7.71 17.83
CA GLY A 154 9.15 8.57 18.01
C GLY A 154 7.83 7.81 18.13
N VAL A 155 7.82 6.48 17.98
CA VAL A 155 6.71 5.64 18.42
C VAL A 155 6.82 5.47 19.92
N HIS A 156 5.83 6.00 20.64
CA HIS A 156 5.72 5.80 22.08
C HIS A 156 5.10 4.43 22.34
N VAL A 157 5.89 3.49 22.85
CA VAL A 157 5.35 2.26 23.43
C VAL A 157 4.65 2.66 24.73
N HIS A 158 3.33 2.45 24.79
CA HIS A 158 2.57 2.53 26.03
C HIS A 158 2.96 1.35 26.93
N VAL A 159 4.05 1.53 27.69
CA VAL A 159 4.43 0.64 28.78
C VAL A 159 3.69 1.10 30.02
N ASP A 160 2.41 0.75 30.09
CA ASP A 160 1.58 1.10 31.23
C ASP A 160 1.86 0.12 32.38
N ASP A 161 2.71 0.53 33.32
CA ASP A 161 2.98 -0.13 34.63
C ASP A 161 1.72 -0.32 35.53
N ALA A 162 0.53 -0.04 34.99
CA ALA A 162 -0.77 -0.11 35.66
C ALA A 162 -1.83 -0.93 34.91
N GLY A 163 -1.52 -1.54 33.76
CA GLY A 163 -2.41 -2.50 33.08
C GLY A 163 -3.77 -1.97 32.64
N LEU A 164 -3.93 -0.64 32.52
CA LEU A 164 -5.16 0.00 32.07
C LEU A 164 -5.21 0.03 30.54
N LEU A 165 -5.61 -1.11 29.98
CA LEU A 165 -6.25 -1.15 28.66
C LEU A 165 -7.29 -0.03 28.59
N LEU A 166 -7.36 0.68 27.47
CA LEU A 166 -8.46 1.59 27.20
C LEU A 166 -9.78 0.82 27.36
N ASP A 167 -10.67 1.29 28.24
CA ASP A 167 -12.06 0.82 28.38
C ASP A 167 -12.84 1.18 27.11
N CYS A 168 -12.58 0.44 26.04
CA CYS A 168 -13.50 0.23 24.94
C CYS A 168 -14.31 -1.03 25.25
N ASP A 169 -15.30 -0.89 26.14
CA ASP A 169 -16.27 -1.95 26.50
C ASP A 169 -17.02 -2.50 25.28
N ASP A 170 -17.07 -1.75 24.18
CA ASP A 170 -17.38 -2.28 22.85
C ASP A 170 -16.19 -3.07 22.31
N LEU A 171 -16.06 -4.31 22.80
CA LEU A 171 -15.24 -5.35 22.18
C LEU A 171 -15.63 -5.51 20.72
N VAL A 172 -14.94 -4.82 19.82
CA VAL A 172 -15.02 -5.06 18.37
C VAL A 172 -14.55 -6.48 18.14
N GLN A 173 -15.50 -7.41 18.04
CA GLN A 173 -15.21 -8.81 17.74
C GLN A 173 -14.76 -8.87 16.28
N CYS A 174 -13.51 -9.26 16.06
CA CYS A 174 -13.12 -9.76 14.76
C CYS A 174 -13.67 -11.19 14.62
N GLU A 175 -14.09 -11.55 13.42
CA GLU A 175 -14.38 -12.93 13.09
C GLU A 175 -13.10 -13.78 13.24
N GLN A 176 -13.22 -15.02 13.72
CA GLN A 176 -12.08 -15.92 13.96
C GLN A 176 -11.34 -16.22 12.66
N TYR A 177 -10.02 -16.40 12.69
CA TYR A 177 -9.22 -16.60 11.46
C TYR A 177 -9.70 -17.76 10.58
N GLU A 178 -10.27 -18.83 11.15
CA GLU A 178 -10.83 -19.96 10.40
C GLU A 178 -12.01 -19.56 9.49
N THR A 179 -12.67 -18.44 9.75
CA THR A 179 -13.72 -17.87 8.91
C THR A 179 -13.18 -16.97 7.79
N TRP A 180 -11.92 -16.56 7.87
CA TRP A 180 -11.32 -15.64 6.91
C TRP A 180 -11.03 -16.36 5.59
N ASN A 181 -11.38 -15.69 4.50
CA ASN A 181 -11.20 -16.23 3.16
C ASN A 181 -9.94 -15.62 2.53
N LYS A 182 -8.89 -16.44 2.36
CA LYS A 182 -7.70 -16.01 1.61
C LYS A 182 -8.08 -15.76 0.15
N ILE A 183 -7.99 -14.50 -0.28
CA ILE A 183 -8.29 -14.11 -1.66
C ILE A 183 -7.04 -14.30 -2.52
N PRO A 184 -7.09 -15.13 -3.59
CA PRO A 184 -5.97 -15.26 -4.52
C PRO A 184 -5.81 -13.97 -5.35
N ILE A 185 -4.56 -13.63 -5.67
CA ILE A 185 -4.26 -12.62 -6.67
C ILE A 185 -4.46 -13.27 -8.05
N ARG A 186 -5.13 -12.57 -8.97
CA ARG A 186 -5.28 -13.01 -10.36
C ARG A 186 -4.15 -12.46 -11.20
N ASP A 187 -3.43 -13.32 -11.91
CA ASP A 187 -2.51 -12.87 -12.96
C ASP A 187 -3.32 -12.65 -14.26
N GLU A 188 -3.46 -11.39 -14.70
CA GLU A 188 -4.20 -11.08 -15.93
C GLU A 188 -3.29 -10.86 -17.15
N ALA A 189 -1.98 -10.63 -16.93
CA ALA A 189 -0.99 -10.52 -17.99
C ALA A 189 0.15 -11.56 -17.80
N PRO A 190 0.35 -12.51 -18.76
CA PRO A 190 1.64 -13.20 -18.85
C PRO A 190 2.74 -12.19 -19.17
N MET A 191 3.98 -12.48 -18.79
CA MET A 191 5.12 -11.71 -19.28
C MET A 191 5.27 -11.95 -20.79
N VAL A 192 4.72 -11.04 -21.60
CA VAL A 192 4.92 -11.05 -23.06
C VAL A 192 6.41 -10.85 -23.33
N ASP A 193 7.04 -11.69 -24.15
CA ASP A 193 8.47 -11.52 -24.47
C ASP A 193 8.76 -10.13 -25.06
N ALA A 194 9.95 -9.60 -24.77
CA ALA A 194 10.33 -8.21 -25.10
C ALA A 194 10.37 -7.90 -26.61
N ASP A 195 10.33 -8.93 -27.47
CA ASP A 195 10.51 -8.82 -28.93
C ASP A 195 9.20 -8.50 -29.69
N ASN A 196 8.02 -8.76 -29.10
CA ASN A 196 6.71 -8.47 -29.71
C ASN A 196 6.15 -7.14 -29.16
N GLY A 197 6.67 -6.02 -29.66
CA GLY A 197 6.44 -4.67 -29.13
C GLY A 197 5.06 -4.03 -29.35
N GLU A 198 3.95 -4.79 -29.34
CA GLU A 198 2.62 -4.27 -29.69
C GLU A 198 1.68 -4.02 -28.48
N ASP A 199 1.86 -4.69 -27.33
CA ASP A 199 0.85 -4.69 -26.25
C ASP A 199 0.98 -3.56 -25.20
N PHE A 200 2.06 -2.75 -25.21
CA PHE A 200 2.33 -1.72 -24.18
C PHE A 200 2.07 -0.29 -24.68
N VAL A 201 0.84 -0.04 -25.14
CA VAL A 201 0.46 1.21 -25.84
C VAL A 201 0.23 2.40 -24.89
N SER A 202 -0.19 2.13 -23.65
CA SER A 202 -0.59 3.17 -22.69
C SER A 202 0.61 3.76 -21.93
N LYS A 203 0.64 5.08 -21.73
CA LYS A 203 1.66 5.74 -20.90
C LYS A 203 1.11 5.95 -19.48
N CYS A 204 1.80 5.37 -18.50
CA CYS A 204 1.52 5.47 -17.08
C CYS A 204 2.52 6.42 -16.41
N LYS A 205 2.04 7.29 -15.52
CA LYS A 205 2.84 8.25 -14.76
C LYS A 205 2.61 8.02 -13.26
N ILE A 206 3.53 7.29 -12.65
CA ILE A 206 3.55 7.08 -11.20
C ILE A 206 4.19 8.32 -10.56
N TRP A 207 3.46 8.92 -9.61
CA TRP A 207 4.01 9.94 -8.73
C TRP A 207 4.73 9.24 -7.58
N LEU A 208 6.01 9.54 -7.41
CA LEU A 208 6.79 9.17 -6.25
C LEU A 208 6.64 10.26 -5.21
N LEU A 209 6.38 9.89 -3.96
CA LEU A 209 6.65 10.78 -2.85
C LEU A 209 8.15 11.12 -2.93
N GLY A 210 8.52 12.40 -2.78
CA GLY A 210 9.92 12.79 -2.87
C GLY A 210 10.75 11.90 -1.94
N ASP A 211 11.69 11.11 -2.45
CA ASP A 211 12.09 9.88 -1.75
C ASP A 211 13.16 10.08 -0.66
N ASN A 212 13.11 11.28 -0.06
CA ASN A 212 13.89 11.72 1.07
C ASN A 212 13.19 12.97 1.69
N PRO A 213 11.88 13.25 1.43
CA PRO A 213 10.94 13.61 2.51
C PRO A 213 9.70 12.74 2.75
N ARG A 214 9.17 12.67 3.97
CA ARG A 214 8.75 13.79 4.88
C ARG A 214 9.84 14.71 5.52
N ARG A 215 11.12 14.31 5.40
CA ARG A 215 12.44 14.98 5.54
C ARG A 215 12.67 16.27 4.66
N GLY A 216 13.31 16.29 3.45
CA GLY A 216 13.24 17.47 2.53
C GLY A 216 13.84 17.44 1.08
N TYR A 217 13.06 17.09 0.04
CA TYR A 217 13.37 16.94 -1.42
C TYR A 217 12.05 17.02 -2.25
N PRO A 218 12.06 17.35 -3.57
CA PRO A 218 10.83 17.48 -4.36
C PRO A 218 10.18 16.15 -4.79
N ASP A 219 8.85 16.15 -4.96
CA ASP A 219 8.06 15.13 -5.67
C ASP A 219 8.74 14.73 -6.99
N ARG A 220 8.76 13.43 -7.30
CA ARG A 220 9.29 12.91 -8.57
C ARG A 220 8.22 12.09 -9.29
N THR A 221 8.44 11.82 -10.57
CA THR A 221 7.49 11.01 -11.35
C THR A 221 8.24 10.06 -12.26
N VAL A 222 7.92 8.78 -12.18
CA VAL A 222 8.40 7.78 -13.13
C VAL A 222 7.38 7.65 -14.25
N ARG A 223 7.86 7.60 -15.50
CA ARG A 223 7.04 7.29 -16.66
C ARG A 223 7.29 5.85 -17.03
N LEU A 224 6.21 5.10 -17.14
CA LEU A 224 6.19 3.69 -17.49
C LEU A 224 5.25 3.49 -18.69
N GLN A 225 5.45 2.40 -19.42
CA GLN A 225 4.46 1.86 -20.34
C GLN A 225 3.54 0.90 -19.58
N ALA A 226 2.30 0.82 -20.01
CA ALA A 226 1.24 0.03 -19.41
C ALA A 226 0.48 -0.76 -20.48
N PRO A 227 -0.07 -1.92 -20.13
CA PRO A 227 -0.99 -2.65 -21.00
C PRO A 227 -2.31 -1.84 -21.17
N PRO A 228 -3.09 -2.11 -22.24
CA PRO A 228 -4.29 -1.34 -22.56
C PRO A 228 -5.39 -1.44 -21.50
N ASP A 229 -5.42 -2.54 -20.76
CA ASP A 229 -6.37 -2.90 -19.70
C ASP A 229 -6.02 -2.32 -18.31
N LEU A 230 -4.89 -1.61 -18.15
CA LEU A 230 -4.46 -1.12 -16.83
C LEU A 230 -5.54 -0.27 -16.14
N LYS A 231 -6.38 0.44 -16.90
CA LYS A 231 -7.53 1.16 -16.33
C LYS A 231 -8.51 0.22 -15.63
N ASP A 232 -8.86 -0.88 -16.27
CA ASP A 232 -9.81 -1.87 -15.75
C ASP A 232 -9.20 -2.59 -14.53
N VAL A 233 -7.89 -2.89 -14.57
CA VAL A 233 -7.11 -3.44 -13.44
C VAL A 233 -7.03 -2.49 -12.24
N LEU A 234 -7.06 -1.17 -12.46
CA LEU A 234 -7.10 -0.15 -11.40
C LEU A 234 -8.53 0.10 -10.87
N GLU A 235 -9.57 -0.22 -11.66
CA GLU A 235 -10.99 -0.03 -11.29
C GLU A 235 -11.69 -1.33 -10.84
N GLU A 236 -11.06 -2.51 -10.97
CA GLU A 236 -11.56 -3.82 -10.53
C GLU A 236 -12.09 -3.74 -9.09
N PRO A 237 -13.40 -4.00 -8.86
CA PRO A 237 -14.03 -3.64 -7.59
C PRO A 237 -13.90 -4.69 -6.48
N ARG A 238 -13.39 -5.90 -6.76
CA ARG A 238 -13.48 -7.04 -5.81
C ARG A 238 -12.18 -7.80 -5.63
N ASN A 239 -11.48 -8.14 -6.70
CA ASN A 239 -10.39 -9.11 -6.68
C ASN A 239 -9.03 -8.40 -6.73
N PRO A 240 -8.01 -8.85 -5.98
CA PRO A 240 -6.65 -8.44 -6.24
C PRO A 240 -6.17 -8.93 -7.60
N VAL A 241 -5.50 -8.08 -8.36
CA VAL A 241 -4.99 -8.38 -9.71
C VAL A 241 -3.51 -8.04 -9.77
N ALA A 242 -2.72 -8.94 -10.36
CA ALA A 242 -1.35 -8.70 -10.77
C ALA A 242 -1.31 -8.39 -12.27
N THR A 243 -0.61 -7.31 -12.61
CA THR A 243 -0.27 -6.93 -13.98
C THR A 243 1.19 -6.46 -14.03
N TRP A 244 1.67 -6.16 -15.23
CA TRP A 244 3.05 -5.74 -15.47
C TRP A 244 3.09 -4.36 -16.10
N LEU A 245 4.01 -3.52 -15.64
CA LEU A 245 4.39 -2.27 -16.27
C LEU A 245 5.77 -2.43 -16.91
N ARG A 246 6.10 -1.60 -17.90
CA ARG A 246 7.43 -1.52 -18.54
C ARG A 246 7.96 -0.09 -18.48
N ARG A 247 9.20 0.12 -18.91
CA ARG A 247 9.80 1.46 -19.03
C ARG A 247 9.74 1.98 -20.47
#